data_AF-A0A1G1ZGG0-F1
#
_entry.id   AF-A0A1G1ZGG0-F1
#
_cell.length_a   1.000
_cell.length_b   1.000
_cell.length_c   1.000
_cell.angle_alpha   90.00
_cell.angle_beta   90.00
_cell.angle_gamma   90.00
#
_symmetry.space_group_name_H-M   'P 1'
#
loop_
_entity.id
_entity.type
_entity.pdbx_description
1 polymer ?
#
loop_
_entity_poly.entity_id
_entity_poly.type
_entity_poly.pdbx_seq_one_letter_code
_entity_poly.pdbx_strand_id
1 'polypeptide(L)' 'MDPNKELIAGNIIPQCQKCNRGDRNRWVYDERGRVIKLAKPNFVKNFDKEVRYKIYQILYKEFEGKNPNK' A
#
# COMPACT_ATOMS: atom_id res chain seq x y z
N MET A 1 -13.39 -9.26 1.76
CA MET A 1 -12.66 -8.31 2.61
C MET A 1 -12.75 -6.94 1.93
N ASP A 2 -13.49 -6.01 2.52
CA ASP A 2 -13.77 -4.69 1.96
C ASP A 2 -13.31 -3.62 2.96
N PRO A 3 -12.27 -2.84 2.63
CA PRO A 3 -11.69 -1.86 3.55
C PRO A 3 -12.61 -0.65 3.85
N ASN A 4 -13.75 -0.53 3.18
CA ASN A 4 -14.75 0.53 3.43
C ASN A 4 -15.94 0.07 4.29
N LYS A 5 -15.96 -1.20 4.74
CA LYS A 5 -17.03 -1.75 5.59
C LYS A 5 -16.59 -1.92 7.04
N GLU A 6 -17.55 -2.02 7.94
CA GLU A 6 -17.34 -2.23 9.37
C GLU A 6 -16.62 -3.55 9.69
N LEU A 7 -15.94 -3.58 10.84
CA LEU A 7 -15.14 -4.71 11.31
C LEU A 7 -16.04 -5.76 11.99
N ILE A 8 -16.67 -6.61 11.19
CA ILE A 8 -17.46 -7.76 11.64
C ILE A 8 -16.76 -9.09 11.33
N ALA A 9 -17.22 -10.18 11.95
CA ALA A 9 -16.75 -11.53 11.60
C ALA A 9 -16.96 -11.76 10.09
N GLY A 10 -15.86 -11.98 9.35
CA GLY A 10 -15.84 -12.04 7.88
C GLY A 10 -15.21 -10.83 7.18
N ASN A 11 -14.96 -9.73 7.89
CA ASN A 11 -14.25 -8.54 7.41
C ASN A 11 -13.07 -8.16 8.33
N ILE A 12 -12.36 -9.16 8.84
CA ILE A 12 -11.22 -8.96 9.75
C ILE A 12 -9.97 -8.64 8.91
N ILE A 13 -9.47 -7.42 9.04
CA ILE A 13 -8.18 -7.02 8.46
C ILE A 13 -7.09 -7.89 9.09
N PRO A 14 -6.22 -8.56 8.29
CA PRO A 14 -5.11 -9.34 8.80
C PRO A 14 -4.29 -8.50 9.78
N GLN A 15 -4.28 -8.94 11.04
CA GLN A 15 -3.48 -8.31 12.08
C GLN A 15 -2.02 -8.75 11.89
N CYS A 16 -1.08 -7.84 12.08
CA CYS A 16 0.35 -8.21 12.08
C CYS A 16 0.61 -9.20 13.23
N GLN A 17 1.10 -10.41 12.93
CA GLN A 17 1.36 -11.43 13.95
C GLN A 17 2.44 -11.04 14.98
N LYS A 18 3.26 -10.02 14.69
CA LYS A 18 4.30 -9.53 15.63
C LYS A 18 3.83 -8.40 16.54
N CYS A 19 2.86 -7.59 16.13
CA CYS A 19 2.46 -6.40 16.90
C CYS A 19 0.95 -6.28 17.15
N ASN A 20 0.14 -7.21 16.63
CA ASN A 20 -1.32 -7.29 16.80
C ASN A 20 -2.05 -5.96 16.54
N ARG A 21 -1.52 -5.17 15.60
CA ARG A 21 -2.13 -3.93 15.11
C ARG A 21 -2.71 -4.18 13.74
N GLY A 22 -3.90 -3.61 13.51
CA GLY A 22 -4.59 -3.76 12.23
C GLY A 22 -3.78 -3.13 11.13
N ASP A 23 -3.68 -3.81 9.98
CA ASP A 23 -3.17 -3.15 8.79
C ASP A 23 -4.01 -1.89 8.57
N ARG A 24 -3.38 -0.71 8.53
CA ARG A 24 -4.08 0.60 8.60
C ARG A 24 -4.75 0.97 7.27
N ASN A 25 -5.29 -0.04 6.57
CA ASN A 25 -5.73 -0.02 5.19
C ASN A 25 -4.65 0.60 4.30
N ARG A 26 -3.40 0.12 4.44
CA ARG A 26 -2.26 0.61 3.64
C ARG A 26 -2.10 -0.18 2.36
N TRP A 27 -2.51 -1.44 2.39
CA TRP A 27 -2.38 -2.38 1.29
C TRP A 27 -3.75 -2.88 0.86
N VAL A 28 -3.86 -3.28 -0.40
CA VAL A 28 -5.00 -4.02 -0.94
C VAL A 28 -4.56 -5.46 -1.11
N TYR A 29 -5.37 -6.38 -0.60
CA TYR A 29 -5.10 -7.81 -0.65
C TYR A 29 -6.05 -8.50 -1.63
N ASP A 30 -5.58 -9.58 -2.26
CA ASP A 30 -6.45 -10.48 -3.01
C ASP A 30 -7.20 -11.46 -2.08
N GLU A 31 -8.05 -12.31 -2.65
CA GLU A 31 -8.84 -13.32 -1.93
C GLU A 31 -7.97 -14.34 -1.16
N ARG A 32 -6.70 -14.47 -1.52
CA ARG A 32 -5.71 -15.36 -0.88
C ARG A 32 -4.85 -14.61 0.14
N GLY A 33 -5.09 -13.33 0.40
CA GLY A 33 -4.34 -12.50 1.35
C GLY A 33 -2.99 -12.00 0.84
N ARG A 34 -2.72 -12.01 -0.47
CA ARG A 34 -1.49 -11.46 -1.07
C ARG A 34 -1.65 -9.97 -1.37
N VAL A 35 -0.62 -9.17 -1.09
CA VAL A 35 -0.62 -7.75 -1.44
C VAL A 35 -0.60 -7.57 -2.95
N ILE A 36 -1.58 -6.86 -3.49
CA ILE A 36 -1.68 -6.58 -4.93
C ILE A 36 -1.59 -5.10 -5.28
N LYS A 37 -1.91 -4.20 -4.33
CA LYS A 37 -1.83 -2.74 -4.54
C LYS A 37 -1.48 -2.01 -3.25
N LEU A 38 -0.96 -0.80 -3.41
CA LEU A 38 -0.80 0.18 -2.32
C LEU A 38 -2.05 1.06 -2.27
N ALA A 39 -2.79 1.05 -1.16
CA ALA A 39 -4.02 1.81 -1.00
C ALA A 39 -3.76 3.30 -0.68
N LYS A 40 -2.64 3.61 -0.01
CA LYS A 40 -2.28 4.98 0.41
C LYS A 40 -0.90 5.37 -0.14
N PRO A 41 -0.80 6.10 -1.27
CA PRO A 41 0.47 6.44 -1.90
C PRO A 41 1.45 7.19 -0.99
N ASN A 42 0.93 8.07 -0.13
CA ASN A 42 1.76 8.80 0.86
C ASN A 42 2.54 7.89 1.80
N PHE A 43 2.14 6.62 1.95
CA PHE A 43 2.84 5.68 2.79
C PHE A 43 4.27 5.37 2.29
N VAL A 44 4.52 5.50 0.97
CA VAL A 44 5.86 5.33 0.35
C VAL A 44 6.92 6.20 1.03
N LYS A 45 6.54 7.35 1.60
CA LYS A 45 7.46 8.25 2.31
C LYS A 45 8.15 7.59 3.51
N ASN A 46 7.58 6.52 4.06
CA ASN A 46 8.14 5.80 5.21
C ASN A 46 9.13 4.69 4.83
N PHE A 47 9.32 4.42 3.53
CA PHE A 47 10.29 3.42 3.09
C PHE A 47 11.71 3.97 3.15
N ASP A 48 12.68 3.05 3.21
CA ASP A 48 14.09 3.38 3.14
C ASP A 48 14.41 4.22 1.90
N LYS A 49 15.43 5.07 2.04
CA LYS A 49 15.83 5.99 0.96
C LYS A 49 16.10 5.25 -0.35
N GLU A 50 16.77 4.11 -0.29
CA GLU A 50 17.08 3.30 -1.46
C GLU A 50 15.82 2.79 -2.17
N VAL A 51 14.84 2.29 -1.39
CA VAL A 51 13.56 1.80 -1.93
C VAL A 51 12.79 2.94 -2.58
N ARG A 52 12.71 4.10 -1.92
CA ARG A 52 12.07 5.31 -2.49
C ARG A 52 12.73 5.75 -3.79
N TYR A 53 14.05 5.66 -3.88
CA TYR A 53 14.78 6.02 -5.10
C TYR A 53 14.48 5.05 -6.26
N LYS A 54 14.44 3.74 -5.99
CA LYS A 54 14.05 2.73 -6.99
C LYS A 54 12.62 2.96 -7.49
N ILE A 55 11.68 3.24 -6.59
CA ILE A 55 10.30 3.60 -6.95
C ILE A 55 10.29 4.83 -7.85
N TYR A 56 11.02 5.88 -7.48
CA TYR A 56 11.14 7.09 -8.29
C TYR A 56 11.67 6.79 -9.70
N GLN A 57 12.71 5.97 -9.86
CA GLN A 57 13.25 5.61 -11.16
C GLN A 57 12.24 4.89 -12.06
N ILE A 58 11.46 3.96 -11.49
CA ILE A 58 10.40 3.24 -12.21
C ILE A 58 9.36 4.23 -12.72
N LEU A 59 8.83 5.08 -11.83
CA LEU A 59 7.79 6.04 -12.16
C LEU A 59 8.29 7.13 -13.12
N TYR A 60 9.52 7.61 -12.95
CA TYR A 60 10.11 8.61 -13.85
C TYR A 60 10.20 8.08 -15.28
N LYS A 61 10.60 6.82 -15.45
CA LYS A 61 10.63 6.15 -16.75
C LYS A 61 9.24 5.96 -17.32
N GLU A 62 8.27 5.52 -16.51
CA GLU A 62 6.88 5.31 -16.92
C GLU A 62 6.20 6.61 -17.39
N PHE A 63 6.45 7.72 -16.71
CA PHE A 63 5.87 9.02 -17.03
C PHE A 63 6.72 9.88 -17.96
N GLU A 64 7.81 9.34 -18.52
CA GLU A 64 8.71 10.07 -19.44
C GLU A 64 9.21 11.41 -18.86
N GLY A 65 9.37 11.50 -17.54
CA GLY A 65 9.76 12.73 -16.85
C GLY A 65 8.74 13.88 -16.92
N LYS A 66 7.48 13.61 -17.31
CA LYS A 66 6.41 14.63 -17.36
C LYS A 66 6.15 15.25 -15.98
N ASN A 67 5.89 16.55 -15.97
CA ASN A 67 5.59 17.27 -14.73
C ASN A 67 4.25 16.78 -14.16
N PRO A 68 4.20 16.28 -12.91
CA PRO A 68 2.98 15.72 -12.33
C PRO A 68 1.88 16.76 -12.03
N ASN A 69 2.16 18.07 -12.14
CA ASN A 69 1.21 19.16 -11.89
C ASN A 69 0.77 19.90 -13.17
N LYS A 70 1.13 19.37 -14.36
CA LYS A 70 0.71 19.93 -15.65
C LYS A 70 -0.49 19.19 -16.22
#